data_AF-A0A7S0XRW8-F1
#
_entry.id   AF-A0A7S0XRW8-F1
#
_cell.length_a   1.000
_cell.length_b   1.000
_cell.length_c   1.000
_cell.angle_alpha   90.00
_cell.angle_beta   90.00
_cell.angle_gamma   90.00
#
_symmetry.space_group_name_H-M   'P 1'
#
loop_
_entity.id
_entity.type
_entity.pdbx_description
1 polymer ?
#
loop_
_entity_poly.entity_id
_entity_poly.type
_entity_poly.pdbx_seq_one_letter_code
_entity_poly.pdbx_strand_id
1 'polypeptide(L)'
;EPKLNLAVQEPFAGGLFKKGLSESEVETRLLKLGVRCRGVTTALDEAITPEGLPDPLATFFKRLIAPSQKFPEKYFLPVERTRLALAEGSSQTAEDLSDEDAKFLLSQFLLTRILCQELVLRPWTCSIGPPIPPGKNEQGNLKIMSFLLYRAACSALTADGTHGAAEEASVRSEIGKLPGDEEWLVEHTTELVPEMKDKFKEMIDRLHAHLVAKRRPKSATGGKAPGLSVETG
;
A
#
# COMPACT_ATOMS: atom_id res chain seq x y z
N GLU A 1 -4.64 10.04 21.32
CA GLU A 1 -4.08 9.16 20.28
C GLU A 1 -5.15 8.17 19.85
N PRO A 2 -5.50 8.08 18.56
CA PRO A 2 -6.34 6.98 18.08
C PRO A 2 -5.52 5.68 18.17
N LYS A 3 -5.88 4.81 19.11
CA LYS A 3 -5.34 3.44 19.17
C LYS A 3 -6.02 2.65 18.05
N LEU A 4 -5.26 2.26 17.02
CA LEU A 4 -5.69 1.21 16.08
C LEU A 4 -6.02 -0.02 16.92
N ASN A 5 -7.31 -0.27 17.15
CA ASN A 5 -7.77 -1.40 17.93
C ASN A 5 -7.82 -2.63 17.01
N LEU A 6 -6.64 -3.08 16.57
CA LEU A 6 -6.44 -4.31 15.79
C LEU A 6 -6.56 -5.56 16.67
N ALA A 7 -7.36 -5.51 17.73
CA ALA A 7 -7.62 -6.65 18.60
C ALA A 7 -8.39 -7.72 17.79
N VAL A 8 -7.64 -8.51 17.01
CA VAL A 8 -8.07 -9.76 16.42
C VAL A 8 -8.46 -10.64 17.60
N GLN A 9 -9.75 -10.69 17.92
CA GLN A 9 -10.25 -11.13 19.22
C GLN A 9 -9.87 -12.57 19.61
N GLU A 10 -9.37 -13.40 18.70
CA GLU A 10 -8.61 -14.61 19.06
C GLU A 10 -7.53 -14.91 17.99
N PRO A 11 -6.28 -15.25 18.37
CA PRO A 11 -5.30 -15.78 17.42
C PRO A 11 -5.86 -17.05 16.75
N PHE A 12 -5.54 -17.28 15.48
CA PHE A 12 -5.87 -18.56 14.85
C PHE A 12 -5.08 -19.65 15.59
N ALA A 13 -5.75 -20.47 16.40
CA ALA A 13 -5.14 -21.66 16.97
C ALA A 13 -4.79 -22.63 15.82
N GLY A 14 -3.52 -22.66 15.43
CA GLY A 14 -3.03 -23.49 14.32
C GLY A 14 -3.06 -22.83 12.94
N GLY A 15 -2.66 -23.60 11.92
CA GLY A 15 -2.65 -23.13 10.53
C GLY A 15 -4.06 -22.99 9.93
N LEU A 16 -4.30 -21.90 9.21
CA LEU A 16 -5.55 -21.56 8.52
C LEU A 16 -6.01 -22.65 7.57
N PHE A 17 -5.11 -23.31 6.86
CA PHE A 17 -5.47 -24.43 5.99
C PHE A 17 -4.56 -25.62 6.26
N LYS A 18 -5.16 -26.80 6.39
CA LYS A 18 -4.49 -28.09 6.56
C LYS A 18 -5.17 -29.08 5.61
N LYS A 19 -4.45 -30.11 5.16
CA LYS A 19 -5.05 -31.18 4.36
C LYS A 19 -6.15 -31.89 5.16
N GLY A 20 -7.27 -32.21 4.51
CA GLY A 20 -8.37 -32.98 5.10
C GLY A 20 -9.45 -32.18 5.84
N LEU A 21 -9.55 -30.86 5.58
CA LEU A 21 -10.69 -30.07 6.07
C LEU A 21 -11.96 -30.42 5.29
N SER A 22 -13.08 -30.46 6.00
CA SER A 22 -14.41 -30.50 5.38
C SER A 22 -14.75 -29.16 4.71
N GLU A 23 -15.69 -29.16 3.76
CA GLU A 23 -16.17 -27.94 3.10
C GLU A 23 -16.71 -26.91 4.10
N SER A 24 -17.48 -27.36 5.10
CA SER A 24 -18.02 -26.47 6.15
C SER A 24 -16.91 -25.81 6.99
N GLU A 25 -15.81 -26.53 7.26
CA GLU A 25 -14.65 -25.95 7.96
C GLU A 25 -13.92 -24.93 7.09
N VAL A 26 -13.80 -25.20 5.78
CA VAL A 26 -13.24 -24.27 4.80
C VAL A 26 -14.05 -22.97 4.79
N GLU A 27 -15.37 -23.06 4.61
CA GLU A 27 -16.26 -21.90 4.59
C GLU A 27 -16.15 -21.08 5.88
N THR A 28 -16.18 -21.74 7.03
CA THR A 28 -16.04 -21.06 8.34
C THR A 28 -14.71 -20.31 8.44
N ARG A 29 -13.62 -20.88 7.91
CA ARG A 29 -12.30 -20.25 7.94
C ARG A 29 -12.18 -19.10 6.95
N LEU A 30 -12.77 -19.22 5.76
CA LEU A 30 -12.87 -18.14 4.78
C LEU A 30 -13.67 -16.96 5.34
N LEU A 31 -14.78 -17.21 6.03
CA LEU A 31 -15.56 -16.19 6.72
C LEU A 31 -14.71 -15.47 7.78
N LYS A 32 -14.00 -16.22 8.64
CA LYS A 32 -13.10 -15.63 9.66
C LYS A 32 -11.98 -14.82 9.03
N LEU A 33 -11.41 -15.29 7.92
CA LEU A 33 -10.37 -14.59 7.17
C LEU A 33 -10.91 -13.28 6.59
N GLY A 34 -12.07 -13.31 5.94
CA GLY A 34 -12.75 -12.13 5.41
C GLY A 34 -13.06 -11.09 6.48
N VAL A 35 -13.58 -11.50 7.64
CA VAL A 35 -13.82 -10.59 8.79
C VAL A 35 -12.54 -9.91 9.25
N ARG A 36 -11.43 -10.64 9.34
CA ARG A 36 -10.14 -10.07 9.78
C ARG A 36 -9.56 -9.10 8.77
N CYS A 37 -9.56 -9.46 7.49
CA CYS A 37 -9.08 -8.58 6.43
C CYS A 37 -9.92 -7.29 6.37
N ARG A 38 -11.26 -7.39 6.47
CA ARG A 38 -12.15 -6.22 6.64
C ARG A 38 -11.80 -5.37 7.85
N GLY A 39 -11.54 -5.99 9.00
CA GLY A 39 -11.16 -5.30 10.23
C GLY A 39 -9.87 -4.51 10.04
N VAL A 40 -8.85 -5.11 9.41
CA VAL A 40 -7.59 -4.44 9.08
C VAL A 40 -7.80 -3.28 8.11
N THR A 41 -8.55 -3.49 7.02
CA THR A 41 -8.85 -2.44 6.04
C THR A 41 -9.60 -1.28 6.67
N THR A 42 -10.58 -1.55 7.54
CA THR A 42 -11.37 -0.53 8.23
C THR A 42 -10.52 0.25 9.24
N ALA A 43 -9.70 -0.45 10.03
CA ALA A 43 -8.81 0.21 10.98
C ALA A 43 -7.75 1.08 10.28
N LEU A 44 -7.28 0.66 9.09
CA LEU A 44 -6.39 1.48 8.28
C LEU A 44 -7.09 2.74 7.75
N ASP A 45 -8.31 2.60 7.23
CA ASP A 45 -9.11 3.73 6.73
C ASP A 45 -9.39 4.77 7.83
N GLU A 46 -9.75 4.31 9.04
CA GLU A 46 -9.96 5.16 10.21
C GLU A 46 -8.69 5.87 10.69
N ALA A 47 -7.54 5.20 10.60
CA ALA A 47 -6.25 5.76 10.99
C ALA A 47 -5.70 6.77 9.98
N ILE A 48 -6.24 6.80 8.77
CA ILE A 48 -5.72 7.57 7.65
C ILE A 48 -6.76 8.59 7.21
N THR A 49 -6.78 9.68 7.98
CA THR A 49 -7.59 10.87 7.70
C THR A 49 -6.70 12.02 7.21
N PRO A 50 -7.17 12.86 6.27
CA PRO A 50 -6.40 14.01 5.78
C PRO A 50 -5.88 14.96 6.88
N GLU A 51 -6.60 15.02 8.01
CA GLU A 51 -6.32 15.86 9.18
C GLU A 51 -5.44 15.17 10.23
N GLY A 52 -5.38 13.83 10.23
CA GLY A 52 -4.78 13.01 11.29
C GLY A 52 -3.78 11.96 10.80
N LEU A 53 -3.12 12.20 9.67
CA LEU A 53 -2.08 11.30 9.15
C LEU A 53 -0.96 11.09 10.17
N PRO A 54 -0.55 9.83 10.44
CA PRO A 54 0.67 9.54 11.19
C PRO A 54 1.89 10.27 10.62
N ASP A 55 2.77 10.78 11.48
CA ASP A 55 3.92 11.62 11.10
C ASP A 55 4.79 11.05 9.97
N PRO A 56 5.11 9.73 9.92
CA PRO A 56 5.86 9.16 8.80
C PRO A 56 5.12 9.28 7.46
N LEU A 57 3.81 9.04 7.45
CA LEU A 57 2.96 9.18 6.26
C LEU A 57 2.84 10.66 5.88
N ALA A 58 2.59 11.55 6.85
CA ALA A 58 2.54 12.98 6.61
C ALA A 58 3.88 13.52 6.05
N THR A 59 5.01 13.00 6.52
CA THR A 59 6.35 13.36 6.03
C THR A 59 6.58 12.87 4.61
N PHE A 60 6.25 11.62 4.32
CA PHE A 60 6.32 11.08 2.95
C PHE A 60 5.45 11.90 2.00
N PHE A 61 4.22 12.23 2.41
CA PHE A 61 3.26 13.00 1.63
C PHE A 61 3.77 14.42 1.36
N LYS A 62 4.29 15.10 2.39
CA LYS A 62 4.91 16.42 2.23
C LYS A 62 6.05 16.40 1.23
N ARG A 63 6.87 15.33 1.22
CA ARG A 63 7.97 15.18 0.26
C ARG A 63 7.48 14.90 -1.16
N LEU A 64 6.42 14.11 -1.35
CA LEU A 64 5.84 13.83 -2.66
C LEU A 64 5.24 15.06 -3.35
N ILE A 65 4.91 16.10 -2.58
CA ILE A 65 4.38 17.37 -3.11
C ILE A 65 5.37 18.53 -2.99
N ALA A 66 6.54 18.31 -2.39
CA ALA A 66 7.53 19.35 -2.18
C ALA A 66 8.19 19.71 -3.52
N PRO A 67 8.11 20.98 -3.96
CA PRO A 67 8.84 21.44 -5.13
C PRO A 67 10.34 21.12 -5.00
N SER A 68 10.98 20.77 -6.13
CA SER A 68 12.41 20.45 -6.19
C SER A 68 12.88 19.24 -5.37
N GLN A 69 11.98 18.50 -4.70
CA GLN A 69 12.36 17.25 -4.04
C GLN A 69 12.74 16.21 -5.10
N LYS A 70 13.99 15.75 -5.04
CA LYS A 70 14.52 14.68 -5.87
C LYS A 70 14.48 13.36 -5.11
N PHE A 71 13.99 12.33 -5.79
CA PHE A 71 14.01 10.95 -5.33
C PHE A 71 14.97 10.17 -6.24
N PRO A 72 16.15 9.76 -5.73
CA PRO A 72 17.03 8.88 -6.47
C PRO A 72 16.33 7.56 -6.82
N GLU A 73 16.66 6.98 -7.97
CA GLU A 73 16.07 5.72 -8.46
C GLU A 73 16.06 4.59 -7.40
N LYS A 74 17.10 4.49 -6.57
CA LYS A 74 17.21 3.50 -5.48
C LYS A 74 16.17 3.61 -4.35
N TYR A 75 15.42 4.71 -4.26
CA TYR A 75 14.32 4.85 -3.29
C TYR A 75 13.05 4.13 -3.74
N PHE A 76 12.96 3.81 -5.04
CA PHE A 76 11.80 3.20 -5.64
C PHE A 76 11.95 1.68 -5.68
N LEU A 77 10.84 0.98 -5.43
CA LEU A 77 10.77 -0.46 -5.65
C LEU A 77 10.94 -0.77 -7.15
N PRO A 78 11.39 -1.99 -7.52
CA PRO A 78 11.52 -2.39 -8.92
C PRO A 78 10.31 -2.02 -9.78
N VAL A 79 9.11 -2.26 -9.25
CA VAL A 79 7.86 -2.00 -9.97
C VAL A 79 7.54 -0.51 -10.14
N GLU A 80 7.89 0.31 -9.16
CA GLU A 80 7.75 1.75 -9.24
C GLU A 80 8.74 2.34 -10.25
N ARG A 81 9.96 1.81 -10.30
CA ARG A 81 10.96 2.20 -11.31
C ARG A 81 10.48 1.88 -12.73
N THR A 82 9.90 0.70 -12.92
CA THR A 82 9.32 0.31 -14.21
C THR A 82 8.16 1.22 -14.59
N ARG A 83 7.25 1.52 -13.66
CA ARG A 83 6.10 2.43 -13.90
C ARG A 83 6.54 3.83 -14.29
N LEU A 84 7.57 4.34 -13.63
CA LEU A 84 8.13 5.69 -13.84
C LEU A 84 9.16 5.74 -14.97
N ALA A 85 9.48 4.63 -15.64
CA ALA A 85 10.51 4.51 -16.66
C ALA A 85 11.88 5.09 -16.23
N LEU A 86 12.28 4.86 -14.98
CA LEU A 86 13.53 5.40 -14.43
C LEU A 86 14.75 4.60 -14.90
N ALA A 87 15.71 5.28 -15.51
CA ALA A 87 17.01 4.72 -15.84
C ALA A 87 17.90 4.59 -14.60
N GLU A 88 18.88 3.68 -14.64
CA GLU A 88 19.88 3.54 -13.57
C GLU A 88 20.63 4.86 -13.34
N GLY A 89 20.75 5.27 -12.07
CA GLY A 89 21.39 6.54 -11.70
C GLY A 89 20.54 7.79 -11.95
N SER A 90 19.31 7.66 -12.45
CA SER A 90 18.38 8.79 -12.62
C SER A 90 17.73 9.21 -11.29
N SER A 91 17.02 10.34 -11.34
CA SER A 91 16.20 10.83 -10.23
C SER A 91 14.85 11.32 -10.74
N GLN A 92 13.80 11.01 -10.00
CA GLN A 92 12.47 11.57 -10.22
C GLN A 92 12.30 12.84 -9.39
N THR A 93 11.77 13.91 -9.98
CA THR A 93 11.31 15.06 -9.18
C THR A 93 9.83 14.93 -8.85
N ALA A 94 9.44 15.46 -7.69
CA ALA A 94 8.03 15.53 -7.28
C ALA A 94 7.16 16.31 -8.27
N GLU A 95 7.73 17.27 -9.00
CA GLU A 95 7.04 18.14 -9.96
C GLU A 95 6.78 17.44 -11.30
N ASP A 96 7.63 16.48 -11.67
CA ASP A 96 7.51 15.71 -12.92
C ASP A 96 6.55 14.51 -12.78
N LEU A 97 6.07 14.23 -11.56
CA LEU A 97 5.12 13.15 -11.31
C LEU A 97 3.72 13.53 -11.77
N SER A 98 3.18 12.77 -12.73
CA SER A 98 1.76 12.81 -13.06
C SER A 98 0.90 12.45 -11.83
N ASP A 99 -0.36 12.87 -11.83
CA ASP A 99 -1.28 12.55 -10.74
C ASP A 99 -1.50 11.03 -10.62
N GLU A 100 -1.57 10.31 -11.74
CA GLU A 100 -1.67 8.85 -11.74
C GLU A 100 -0.41 8.18 -11.16
N ASP A 101 0.78 8.69 -11.48
CA ASP A 101 2.02 8.16 -10.90
C ASP A 101 2.13 8.49 -9.41
N ALA A 102 1.75 9.70 -8.99
CA ALA A 102 1.72 10.09 -7.60
C ALA A 102 0.74 9.21 -6.79
N LYS A 103 -0.43 8.93 -7.35
CA LYS A 103 -1.44 8.03 -6.78
C LYS A 103 -0.93 6.59 -6.70
N PHE A 104 -0.26 6.10 -7.74
CA PHE A 104 0.36 4.77 -7.73
C PHE A 104 1.42 4.66 -6.63
N LEU A 105 2.35 5.62 -6.54
CA LEU A 105 3.40 5.65 -5.53
C LEU A 105 2.85 5.76 -4.11
N LEU A 106 1.84 6.60 -3.91
CA LEU A 106 1.11 6.72 -2.65
C LEU A 106 0.55 5.36 -2.21
N SER A 107 -0.07 4.65 -3.13
CA SER A 107 -0.72 3.38 -2.87
C SER A 107 0.27 2.26 -2.63
N GLN A 108 1.35 2.19 -3.40
CA GLN A 108 2.45 1.26 -3.15
C GLN A 108 3.04 1.51 -1.77
N PHE A 109 3.39 2.76 -1.45
CA PHE A 109 3.94 3.07 -0.14
C PHE A 109 2.98 2.66 0.99
N LEU A 110 1.72 3.04 0.90
CA LEU A 110 0.77 2.81 1.98
C LEU A 110 0.30 1.35 2.09
N LEU A 111 -0.17 0.77 0.99
CA LEU A 111 -0.84 -0.52 1.01
C LEU A 111 0.14 -1.69 0.97
N THR A 112 1.27 -1.55 0.27
CA THR A 112 2.22 -2.65 0.12
C THR A 112 3.31 -2.56 1.17
N ARG A 113 4.04 -1.43 1.23
CA ARG A 113 5.15 -1.28 2.18
C ARG A 113 4.66 -1.16 3.62
N ILE A 114 3.73 -0.24 3.92
CA ILE A 114 3.27 -0.08 5.31
C ILE A 114 2.32 -1.22 5.70
N LEU A 115 1.14 -1.32 5.07
CA LEU A 115 0.12 -2.28 5.49
C LEU A 115 0.61 -3.74 5.39
N CYS A 116 1.06 -4.19 4.22
CA CYS A 116 1.39 -5.60 4.04
C CYS A 116 2.72 -5.99 4.72
N GLN A 117 3.80 -5.24 4.53
CA GLN A 117 5.14 -5.63 5.02
C GLN A 117 5.40 -5.29 6.49
N GLU A 118 4.90 -4.16 6.98
CA GLU A 118 5.17 -3.71 8.35
C GLU A 118 4.02 -4.09 9.29
N LEU A 119 2.77 -3.74 8.96
CA LEU A 119 1.65 -3.92 9.90
C LEU A 119 1.15 -5.37 9.98
N VAL A 120 1.07 -6.08 8.84
CA VAL A 120 0.48 -7.43 8.80
C VAL A 120 1.53 -8.54 8.91
N LEU A 121 2.61 -8.48 8.14
CA LEU A 121 3.64 -9.54 8.17
C LEU A 121 4.52 -9.50 9.41
N ARG A 122 4.76 -8.31 9.97
CA ARG A 122 5.70 -8.12 11.09
C ARG A 122 5.12 -7.20 12.19
N PRO A 123 3.90 -7.43 12.70
CA PRO A 123 3.29 -6.55 13.70
C PRO A 123 4.13 -6.37 14.98
N TRP A 124 5.01 -7.33 15.30
CA TRP A 124 5.93 -7.27 16.43
C TRP A 124 7.08 -6.28 16.25
N THR A 125 7.48 -5.94 15.01
CA THR A 125 8.54 -4.95 14.75
C THR A 125 8.04 -3.52 14.86
N CYS A 126 6.71 -3.32 14.81
CA CYS A 126 6.08 -2.01 14.81
C CYS A 126 5.30 -1.71 16.10
N SER A 127 5.49 -2.50 17.17
CA SER A 127 4.76 -2.36 18.44
C SER A 127 3.23 -2.45 18.31
N ILE A 128 2.73 -3.11 17.27
CA ILE A 128 1.29 -3.34 17.05
C ILE A 128 0.86 -4.68 17.64
N GLY A 129 1.77 -5.65 17.65
CA GLY A 129 1.57 -6.96 18.27
C GLY A 129 2.43 -7.18 19.51
N PRO A 130 2.41 -8.41 20.07
CA PRO A 130 3.38 -8.83 21.08
C PRO A 130 4.82 -8.56 20.60
N PRO A 131 5.76 -8.22 21.49
CA PRO A 131 7.13 -7.88 21.11
C PRO A 131 7.96 -9.07 20.58
N ILE A 132 7.36 -10.26 20.57
CA ILE A 132 7.99 -11.52 20.16
C ILE A 132 7.25 -12.03 18.92
N PRO A 133 7.96 -12.49 17.88
CA PRO A 133 7.34 -13.11 16.72
C PRO A 133 6.44 -14.28 17.13
N PRO A 134 5.24 -14.43 16.53
CA PRO A 134 4.33 -15.51 16.83
C PRO A 134 4.86 -16.84 16.25
N GLY A 135 4.22 -17.96 16.60
CA GLY A 135 4.61 -19.29 16.13
C GLY A 135 4.45 -19.46 14.62
N LYS A 136 5.05 -20.53 14.06
CA LYS A 136 5.06 -20.80 12.60
C LYS A 136 3.68 -20.78 11.97
N ASN A 137 2.68 -21.32 12.65
CA ASN A 137 1.30 -21.38 12.17
C ASN A 137 0.68 -19.99 12.04
N GLU A 138 0.86 -19.15 13.06
CA GLU A 138 0.34 -17.79 13.10
C GLU A 138 1.03 -16.91 12.06
N GLN A 139 2.35 -17.05 11.89
CA GLN A 139 3.07 -16.39 10.79
C GLN A 139 2.55 -16.83 9.43
N GLY A 140 2.22 -18.11 9.26
CA GLY A 140 1.56 -18.61 8.06
C GLY A 140 0.22 -17.93 7.79
N ASN A 141 -0.56 -17.67 8.85
CA ASN A 141 -1.84 -16.99 8.73
C ASN A 141 -1.69 -15.51 8.35
N LEU A 142 -0.69 -14.84 8.91
CA LEU A 142 -0.34 -13.46 8.53
C LEU A 142 0.09 -13.35 7.07
N LYS A 143 0.80 -14.36 6.54
CA LYS A 143 1.15 -14.42 5.12
C LYS A 143 -0.07 -14.53 4.22
N ILE A 144 -1.04 -15.39 4.56
CA ILE A 144 -2.30 -15.50 3.82
C ILE A 144 -3.06 -14.16 3.87
N MET A 145 -3.17 -13.54 5.04
CA MET A 145 -3.83 -12.23 5.17
C MET A 145 -3.14 -11.14 4.34
N SER A 146 -1.81 -11.06 4.42
CA SER A 146 -1.00 -10.10 3.65
C SER A 146 -1.19 -10.30 2.15
N PHE A 147 -1.22 -11.54 1.67
CA PHE A 147 -1.50 -11.87 0.29
C PHE A 147 -2.88 -11.38 -0.19
N LEU A 148 -3.93 -11.55 0.61
CA LEU A 148 -5.27 -11.10 0.23
C LEU A 148 -5.39 -9.58 0.20
N LEU A 149 -4.88 -8.90 1.22
CA LEU A 149 -4.86 -7.44 1.29
C LEU A 149 -4.07 -6.85 0.11
N TYR A 150 -2.97 -7.51 -0.25
CA TYR A 150 -2.17 -7.13 -1.40
C TYR A 150 -2.92 -7.30 -2.72
N ARG A 151 -3.56 -8.46 -2.97
CA ARG A 151 -4.37 -8.68 -4.18
C ARG A 151 -5.45 -7.61 -4.34
N ALA A 152 -6.10 -7.25 -3.23
CA ALA A 152 -7.07 -6.16 -3.21
C ALA A 152 -6.43 -4.80 -3.51
N ALA A 153 -5.26 -4.50 -2.96
CA ALA A 153 -4.53 -3.27 -3.26
C ALA A 153 -4.15 -3.16 -4.75
N CYS A 154 -3.61 -4.23 -5.34
CA CYS A 154 -3.30 -4.27 -6.78
C CYS A 154 -4.55 -4.09 -7.65
N SER A 155 -5.65 -4.75 -7.29
CA SER A 155 -6.91 -4.58 -8.01
C SER A 155 -7.43 -3.14 -7.92
N ALA A 156 -7.20 -2.45 -6.80
CA ALA A 156 -7.62 -1.06 -6.61
C ALA A 156 -6.79 -0.08 -7.49
N LEU A 157 -5.56 -0.46 -7.84
CA LEU A 157 -4.62 0.35 -8.60
C LEU A 157 -4.69 0.17 -10.11
N THR A 158 -5.38 -0.85 -10.56
CA THR A 158 -5.48 -1.19 -11.98
C THR A 158 -6.84 -0.75 -12.50
N ALA A 159 -6.90 0.43 -13.13
CA ALA A 159 -8.10 0.82 -13.89
C ALA A 159 -8.36 -0.17 -15.04
N ASP A 160 -7.30 -0.78 -15.61
CA ASP A 160 -7.35 -1.62 -16.82
C ASP A 160 -6.67 -3.01 -16.67
N GLY A 161 -6.34 -3.45 -15.45
CA GLY A 161 -5.70 -4.76 -15.19
C GLY A 161 -4.21 -4.90 -15.59
N THR A 162 -3.59 -3.87 -16.16
CA THR A 162 -2.23 -3.93 -16.77
C THR A 162 -1.06 -3.86 -15.80
N HIS A 163 -1.27 -3.42 -14.55
CA HIS A 163 -0.27 -3.31 -13.49
C HIS A 163 -0.49 -4.34 -12.35
N GLY A 164 -0.99 -5.53 -12.70
CA GLY A 164 -1.30 -6.58 -11.72
C GLY A 164 -0.16 -7.57 -11.47
N ALA A 165 0.49 -8.04 -12.54
CA ALA A 165 1.31 -9.25 -12.47
C ALA A 165 2.76 -9.03 -11.99
N ALA A 166 3.42 -7.96 -12.44
CA ALA A 166 4.81 -7.68 -12.05
C ALA A 166 4.90 -7.21 -10.59
N GLU A 167 3.93 -6.39 -10.21
CA GLU A 167 3.64 -5.96 -8.85
C GLU A 167 3.44 -7.21 -7.98
N GLU A 168 2.48 -8.08 -8.35
CA GLU A 168 2.16 -9.29 -7.59
C GLU A 168 3.36 -10.22 -7.42
N ALA A 169 4.20 -10.38 -8.45
CA ALA A 169 5.44 -11.15 -8.35
C ALA A 169 6.42 -10.55 -7.33
N SER A 170 6.60 -9.22 -7.31
CA SER A 170 7.52 -8.53 -6.40
C SER A 170 7.09 -8.59 -4.93
N VAL A 171 5.79 -8.64 -4.63
CA VAL A 171 5.33 -8.79 -3.25
C VAL A 171 5.15 -10.25 -2.87
N ARG A 172 4.87 -11.15 -3.82
CA ARG A 172 4.95 -12.60 -3.60
C ARG A 172 6.37 -13.01 -3.17
N SER A 173 7.41 -12.36 -3.69
CA SER A 173 8.78 -12.59 -3.18
C SER A 173 8.98 -12.12 -1.74
N GLU A 174 8.29 -11.06 -1.32
CA GLU A 174 8.36 -10.50 0.05
C GLU A 174 7.49 -11.25 1.07
N ILE A 175 6.34 -11.78 0.66
CA ILE A 175 5.49 -12.69 1.47
C ILE A 175 6.17 -14.07 1.63
N GLY A 176 7.02 -14.41 0.67
CA GLY A 176 7.65 -15.72 0.56
C GLY A 176 6.64 -16.80 0.22
N LYS A 177 6.97 -18.05 0.56
CA LYS A 177 6.06 -19.19 0.29
C LYS A 177 4.80 -19.08 1.15
N LEU A 178 3.65 -19.07 0.49
CA LEU A 178 2.35 -19.23 1.14
C LEU A 178 2.25 -20.64 1.74
N PRO A 179 1.69 -20.78 2.95
CA PRO A 179 1.44 -22.10 3.52
C PRO A 179 0.24 -22.75 2.83
N GLY A 180 0.34 -24.05 2.56
CA GLY A 180 -0.75 -24.82 1.94
C GLY A 180 -0.67 -24.83 0.41
N ASP A 181 -1.82 -25.00 -0.23
CA ASP A 181 -1.98 -25.02 -1.68
C ASP A 181 -2.35 -23.62 -2.17
N GLU A 182 -1.45 -23.00 -2.93
CA GLU A 182 -1.60 -21.62 -3.40
C GLU A 182 -2.68 -21.48 -4.48
N GLU A 183 -2.81 -22.45 -5.38
CA GLU A 183 -3.86 -22.43 -6.41
C GLU A 183 -5.23 -22.49 -5.75
N TRP A 184 -5.37 -23.42 -4.80
CA TRP A 184 -6.57 -23.56 -4.00
C TRP A 184 -6.89 -22.27 -3.22
N LEU A 185 -5.89 -21.67 -2.58
CA LEU A 185 -6.07 -20.40 -1.85
C LEU A 185 -6.58 -19.29 -2.78
N VAL A 186 -5.98 -19.15 -3.96
CA VAL A 186 -6.39 -18.16 -4.95
C VAL A 186 -7.83 -18.37 -5.38
N GLU A 187 -8.19 -19.60 -5.74
CA GLU A 187 -9.54 -19.99 -6.16
C GLU A 187 -10.58 -19.63 -5.08
N HIS A 188 -10.33 -20.04 -3.83
CA HIS A 188 -11.32 -19.95 -2.75
C HIS A 188 -11.40 -18.58 -2.08
N THR A 189 -10.47 -17.67 -2.37
CA THR A 189 -10.43 -16.31 -1.77
C THR A 189 -10.74 -15.20 -2.75
N THR A 190 -11.02 -15.52 -4.01
CA THR A 190 -11.27 -14.52 -5.06
C THR A 190 -12.44 -13.60 -4.72
N GLU A 191 -13.51 -14.12 -4.13
CA GLU A 191 -14.69 -13.34 -3.72
C GLU A 191 -14.45 -12.39 -2.55
N LEU A 192 -13.34 -12.55 -1.80
CA LEU A 192 -13.01 -11.63 -0.70
C LEU A 192 -12.37 -10.32 -1.20
N VAL A 193 -11.78 -10.34 -2.38
CA VAL A 193 -10.97 -9.25 -2.94
C VAL A 193 -11.79 -7.98 -3.27
N PRO A 194 -12.98 -8.06 -3.91
CA PRO A 194 -13.71 -6.87 -4.36
C PRO A 194 -14.05 -5.88 -3.24
N GLU A 195 -14.52 -6.36 -2.10
CA GLU A 195 -14.91 -5.48 -0.98
C GLU A 195 -13.72 -4.67 -0.44
N MET A 196 -12.57 -5.31 -0.27
CA MET A 196 -11.34 -4.65 0.20
C MET A 196 -10.78 -3.69 -0.86
N LYS A 197 -10.87 -4.07 -2.13
CA LYS A 197 -10.45 -3.26 -3.27
C LYS A 197 -11.17 -1.91 -3.25
N ASP A 198 -12.48 -1.91 -3.12
CA ASP A 198 -13.29 -0.68 -3.18
C ASP A 198 -12.91 0.27 -2.04
N LYS A 199 -12.77 -0.26 -0.82
CA LYS A 199 -12.29 0.53 0.33
C LYS A 199 -10.89 1.11 0.10
N PHE A 200 -9.96 0.33 -0.43
CA PHE A 200 -8.62 0.84 -0.73
C PHE A 200 -8.65 1.92 -1.80
N LYS A 201 -9.47 1.73 -2.84
CA LYS A 201 -9.64 2.73 -3.89
C LYS A 201 -10.16 4.06 -3.33
N GLU A 202 -11.23 4.02 -2.53
CA GLU A 202 -11.80 5.20 -1.89
C GLU A 202 -10.80 5.93 -0.99
N MET A 203 -10.06 5.18 -0.16
CA MET A 203 -9.05 5.74 0.73
C MET A 203 -7.92 6.43 -0.06
N ILE A 204 -7.42 5.79 -1.12
CA ILE A 204 -6.37 6.36 -1.97
C ILE A 204 -6.89 7.58 -2.72
N ASP A 205 -8.09 7.53 -3.28
CA ASP A 205 -8.71 8.66 -3.99
C ASP A 205 -8.86 9.87 -3.05
N ARG A 206 -9.32 9.65 -1.82
CA ARG A 206 -9.44 10.68 -0.78
C ARG A 206 -8.11 11.30 -0.40
N LEU A 207 -7.08 10.48 -0.18
CA LEU A 207 -5.74 10.97 0.14
C LEU A 207 -5.11 11.72 -1.02
N HIS A 208 -5.22 11.19 -2.23
CA HIS A 208 -4.69 11.82 -3.43
C HIS A 208 -5.34 13.18 -3.69
N ALA A 209 -6.67 13.30 -3.54
CA ALA A 209 -7.37 14.57 -3.66
C ALA A 209 -6.83 15.63 -2.68
N HIS A 210 -6.52 15.23 -1.43
CA HIS A 210 -5.89 16.12 -0.45
C HIS A 210 -4.46 16.52 -0.84
N LEU A 211 -3.69 15.61 -1.44
CA LEU A 211 -2.34 15.91 -1.95
C LEU A 211 -2.39 16.93 -3.09
N VAL A 212 -3.29 16.71 -4.07
CA VAL A 212 -3.46 17.61 -5.22
C VAL A 212 -3.89 19.00 -4.76
N ALA A 213 -4.82 19.09 -3.80
CA ALA A 213 -5.25 20.39 -3.23
C ALA A 213 -4.10 21.17 -2.57
N LYS A 214 -3.06 20.48 -2.09
CA LYS A 214 -1.87 21.08 -1.44
C LYS A 214 -0.71 21.34 -2.39
N ARG A 215 -0.69 20.72 -3.59
CA ARG A 215 0.25 21.10 -4.64
C ARG A 215 -0.08 22.53 -5.05
N ARG A 216 0.84 23.48 -4.81
CA ARG A 216 0.64 24.86 -5.25
C ARG A 216 0.37 24.86 -6.75
N PRO A 217 -0.65 25.57 -7.26
CA PRO A 217 -0.83 25.70 -8.69
C PRO A 217 0.42 26.35 -9.29
N LYS A 218 0.85 25.88 -10.47
CA LYS A 218 1.80 26.62 -11.30
C LYS A 218 1.30 28.06 -11.35
N SER A 219 2.10 29.01 -10.87
CA SER A 219 1.82 30.42 -11.08
C SER A 219 1.78 30.65 -12.59
N ALA A 220 0.58 30.68 -13.16
CA ALA A 220 0.32 31.15 -14.51
C ALA A 220 0.31 32.69 -14.51
N THR A 221 1.43 33.31 -14.13
CA THR A 221 1.73 34.76 -14.20
C THR A 221 3.18 34.94 -13.73
N GLY A 222 4.11 35.59 -14.42
CA GLY A 222 4.03 36.30 -15.70
C GLY A 222 5.36 37.01 -16.00
N GLY A 223 5.50 37.40 -17.27
CA GLY A 223 6.28 38.58 -17.65
C GLY A 223 7.75 38.35 -17.95
N LYS A 224 8.07 38.23 -19.24
CA LYS A 224 9.27 38.83 -19.85
C LYS A 224 9.56 40.17 -19.15
N ALA A 225 10.67 40.26 -18.42
CA ALA A 225 11.27 41.56 -18.13
C ALA A 225 11.78 42.15 -19.47
N PRO A 226 11.40 43.38 -19.85
CA PRO A 226 12.04 44.05 -20.96
C PRO A 226 13.47 44.41 -20.56
N GLY A 227 14.39 44.25 -21.51
CA GLY A 227 15.81 44.46 -21.32
C GLY A 227 16.14 45.82 -20.72
N LEU A 228 17.00 45.81 -19.71
CA LEU A 228 17.83 46.95 -19.35
C LEU A 228 19.18 46.74 -20.04
N SER A 229 19.27 47.26 -21.27
CA SER A 229 20.53 47.75 -21.80
C SER A 229 20.87 49.01 -21.02
N VAL A 230 21.98 49.01 -20.30
CA VAL A 230 22.66 50.26 -19.93
C VAL A 230 24.08 50.14 -20.43
N GLU A 231 24.34 51.00 -21.40
CA GLU A 231 25.61 51.23 -22.05
C GLU A 231 26.67 51.70 -21.05
N THR A 232 27.90 51.32 -21.38
CA THR A 232 29.16 51.87 -20.90
C THR A 232 29.19 53.39 -20.99
N GLY A 233 29.61 54.04 -19.91
CA GLY A 233 30.10 55.42 -19.85
C GLY A 233 31.11 55.55 -18.72
#